data_AF-A0A957KBG3-F1
#
_entry.id   AF-A0A957KBG3-F1
#
_cell.length_a   1.000
_cell.length_b   1.000
_cell.length_c   1.000
_cell.angle_alpha   90.00
_cell.angle_beta   90.00
_cell.angle_gamma   90.00
#
_symmetry.space_group_name_H-M   'P 1'
#
loop_
_entity.id
_entity.type
_entity.pdbx_description
1 polymer ?
#
loop_
_entity_poly.entity_id
_entity_poly.type
_entity_poly.pdbx_seq_one_letter_code
_entity_poly.pdbx_strand_id
1 'polypeptide(L)'
;DNTVDFLLQAPSTTAPRRVLRDVRISASATYGEWADRVRELVDAGKTIDDQEWKDLTQEFTQFRPEDMIVLGPYKIDPASITESQLTMNKVPTSFMADNVKFDRIVNFNGETPTITPLVLAGDIDYATHGFPPATEKEYISQGIRILRPPNFNGPALYFNYDVHPFEMKEFRQAMAYAIDRGQNGTVSLGLSGVPSKFMAGFSDNITG
;
A
#
# COMPACT_ATOMS: atom_id res chain seq x y z
N ASP A 1 -3.19 -31.05 7.80
CA ASP A 1 -3.92 -30.25 8.81
C ASP A 1 -4.36 -28.96 8.13
N ASN A 2 -5.64 -28.60 8.20
CA ASN A 2 -6.26 -27.50 7.42
C ASN A 2 -7.22 -26.64 8.27
N THR A 3 -7.17 -26.75 9.59
CA THR A 3 -8.09 -26.06 10.50
C THR A 3 -7.32 -25.16 11.45
N VAL A 4 -7.78 -23.92 11.63
CA VAL A 4 -7.18 -22.95 12.55
C VAL A 4 -8.30 -22.32 13.37
N ASP A 5 -8.13 -22.31 14.69
CA ASP A 5 -9.09 -21.73 15.64
C ASP A 5 -8.58 -20.38 16.16
N PHE A 6 -9.43 -19.36 16.10
CA PHE A 6 -9.17 -18.04 16.68
C PHE A 6 -10.00 -17.86 17.94
N LEU A 7 -9.34 -17.86 19.10
CA LEU A 7 -9.98 -17.68 20.40
C LEU A 7 -9.93 -16.20 20.81
N LEU A 8 -11.09 -15.60 21.03
CA LEU A 8 -11.23 -14.20 21.46
C LEU A 8 -11.54 -14.13 22.96
N GLN A 9 -10.84 -13.26 23.68
CA GLN A 9 -11.09 -13.02 25.11
C GLN A 9 -12.38 -12.22 25.37
N ALA A 10 -12.84 -11.46 24.38
CA ALA A 10 -14.08 -10.68 24.44
C ALA A 10 -14.72 -10.57 23.05
N PRO A 11 -16.05 -10.32 22.95
CA PRO A 11 -16.71 -10.07 21.69
C PRO A 11 -16.07 -8.90 20.92
N SER A 12 -15.88 -9.07 19.61
CA SER A 12 -15.37 -8.01 18.73
C SER A 12 -16.10 -8.02 17.39
N THR A 13 -16.70 -6.88 17.04
CA THR A 13 -17.37 -6.66 15.75
C THR A 13 -16.39 -6.55 14.58
N THR A 14 -15.10 -6.36 14.87
CA THR A 14 -14.05 -6.19 13.84
C THR A 14 -13.19 -7.43 13.65
N ALA A 15 -13.16 -8.35 14.62
CA ALA A 15 -12.29 -9.53 14.57
C ALA A 15 -12.52 -10.40 13.31
N PRO A 16 -13.75 -10.77 12.91
CA PRO A 16 -13.96 -11.56 11.70
C PRO A 16 -13.43 -10.87 10.44
N ARG A 17 -13.65 -9.55 10.32
CA ARG A 17 -13.13 -8.77 9.19
C ARG A 17 -11.60 -8.80 9.17
N ARG A 18 -10.95 -8.54 10.30
CA ARG A 18 -9.49 -8.51 10.40
C ARG A 18 -8.87 -9.87 10.08
N VAL A 19 -9.45 -10.95 10.62
CA VAL A 19 -9.00 -12.32 10.34
C VAL A 19 -9.06 -12.64 8.84
N LEU A 20 -10.13 -12.21 8.16
CA LEU A 20 -10.33 -12.53 6.73
C LEU A 20 -9.63 -11.58 5.76
N ARG A 21 -9.38 -10.32 6.16
CA ARG A 21 -8.90 -9.26 5.24
C ARG A 21 -7.49 -8.76 5.55
N ASP A 22 -7.09 -8.80 6.82
CA ASP A 22 -5.88 -8.10 7.28
C ASP A 22 -4.79 -9.08 7.73
N VAL A 23 -5.11 -10.37 7.90
CA VAL A 23 -4.12 -11.40 8.20
C VAL A 23 -3.23 -11.61 6.98
N ARG A 24 -1.94 -11.33 7.18
CA ARG A 24 -0.88 -11.67 6.22
C ARG A 24 -0.31 -13.02 6.62
N ILE A 25 -0.49 -14.03 5.77
CA ILE A 25 0.05 -15.37 5.99
C ILE A 25 1.50 -15.40 5.50
N SER A 26 2.42 -15.77 6.39
CA SER A 26 3.84 -15.95 6.10
C SER A 26 4.25 -17.41 6.26
N ALA A 27 5.23 -17.86 5.48
CA ALA A 27 5.68 -19.25 5.52
C ALA A 27 6.44 -19.55 6.82
N SER A 28 5.90 -20.42 7.68
CA SER A 28 6.60 -20.87 8.90
C SER A 28 7.92 -21.58 8.59
N ALA A 29 8.07 -22.21 7.41
CA ALA A 29 9.34 -22.80 6.97
C ALA A 29 10.47 -21.77 6.81
N THR A 30 10.13 -20.50 6.59
CA THR A 30 11.10 -19.40 6.46
C THR A 30 11.15 -18.53 7.72
N TYR A 31 10.00 -18.30 8.35
CA TYR A 31 9.84 -17.31 9.42
C TYR A 31 9.47 -17.88 10.79
N GLY A 32 9.31 -19.20 10.91
CA GLY A 32 8.84 -19.87 12.13
C GLY A 32 9.78 -19.68 13.32
N GLU A 33 11.08 -19.85 13.10
CA GLU A 33 12.09 -19.65 14.15
C GLU A 33 12.06 -18.21 14.70
N TRP A 34 11.93 -17.21 13.83
CA TRP A 34 11.78 -15.82 14.24
C TRP A 34 10.53 -15.60 15.09
N ALA A 35 9.41 -16.21 14.69
CA ALA A 35 8.17 -16.12 15.44
C ALA A 35 8.28 -16.79 16.82
N ASP A 36 8.98 -17.91 16.92
CA ASP A 36 9.22 -18.60 18.19
C ASP A 36 10.14 -17.78 19.10
N ARG A 37 11.23 -17.19 18.57
CA ARG A 37 12.13 -16.29 19.32
C ARG A 37 11.41 -15.04 19.83
N VAL A 38 10.51 -14.45 19.04
CA VAL A 38 9.65 -13.34 19.52
C VAL A 38 8.72 -13.82 20.63
N ARG A 39 8.13 -15.03 20.51
CA ARG A 39 7.25 -15.60 21.53
C ARG A 39 7.98 -15.77 22.86
N GLU A 40 9.21 -16.28 22.84
CA GLU A 40 10.05 -16.42 24.04
C GLU A 40 10.29 -15.09 24.75
N LEU A 41 10.54 -14.00 24.00
CA LEU A 41 10.69 -12.66 24.58
C LEU A 41 9.39 -12.16 25.22
N VAL A 42 8.25 -12.37 24.55
CA VAL A 42 6.93 -11.98 25.07
C VAL A 42 6.59 -12.76 26.34
N ASP A 43 6.83 -14.07 26.35
CA ASP A 43 6.57 -14.93 27.51
C ASP A 43 7.48 -14.57 28.70
N ALA A 44 8.68 -14.04 28.42
CA ALA A 44 9.59 -13.47 29.43
C ALA A 44 9.21 -12.04 29.88
N GLY A 45 8.14 -11.45 29.36
CA GLY A 45 7.68 -10.10 29.70
C GLY A 45 8.55 -8.98 29.10
N LYS A 46 9.37 -9.30 28.10
CA LYS A 46 10.21 -8.32 27.39
C LYS A 46 9.38 -7.52 26.39
N THR A 47 9.81 -6.30 26.15
CA THR A 47 9.18 -5.30 25.30
C THR A 47 10.15 -4.82 24.23
N ILE A 48 9.66 -4.01 23.28
CA ILE A 48 10.48 -3.41 22.23
C ILE A 48 11.63 -2.52 22.76
N ASP A 49 11.53 -2.06 24.00
CA ASP A 49 12.55 -1.22 24.62
C ASP A 49 13.72 -2.01 25.20
N ASP A 50 13.56 -3.32 25.42
CA ASP A 50 14.60 -4.20 25.92
C ASP A 50 15.68 -4.49 24.89
N GLN A 51 16.92 -4.71 25.36
CA GLN A 51 18.07 -4.91 24.47
C GLN A 51 17.93 -6.19 23.64
N GLU A 52 17.43 -7.26 24.24
CA GLU A 52 17.24 -8.55 23.58
C GLU A 52 16.25 -8.44 22.40
N TRP A 53 15.22 -7.59 22.53
CA TRP A 53 14.28 -7.32 21.44
C TRP A 53 14.93 -6.52 20.31
N LYS A 54 15.72 -5.50 20.66
CA LYS A 54 16.45 -4.68 19.69
C LYS A 54 17.47 -5.52 18.91
N ASP A 55 18.18 -6.41 19.59
CA ASP A 55 19.14 -7.32 18.97
C ASP A 55 18.44 -8.28 18.00
N LEU A 56 17.33 -8.91 18.40
CA LEU A 56 16.53 -9.76 17.53
C LEU A 56 16.02 -8.99 16.29
N THR A 57 15.57 -7.75 16.50
CA THR A 57 15.11 -6.89 15.40
C THR A 57 16.25 -6.56 14.42
N GLN A 58 17.45 -6.29 14.93
CA GLN A 58 18.62 -6.03 14.11
C GLN A 58 19.00 -7.26 13.28
N GLU A 59 19.03 -8.43 13.90
CA GLU A 59 19.32 -9.70 13.23
C GLU A 59 18.28 -9.99 12.13
N PHE A 60 16.99 -9.85 12.43
CA PHE A 60 15.92 -10.03 11.46
C PHE A 60 16.00 -9.01 10.31
N THR A 61 16.42 -7.77 10.58
CA THR A 61 16.60 -6.74 9.54
C THR A 61 17.72 -7.10 8.57
N GLN A 62 18.69 -7.92 8.99
CA GLN A 62 19.78 -8.43 8.14
C GLN A 62 19.43 -9.75 7.46
N PHE A 63 18.44 -10.49 7.97
CA PHE A 63 18.00 -11.75 7.40
C PHE A 63 17.51 -11.57 5.95
N ARG A 64 18.08 -12.37 5.04
CA ARG A 64 17.70 -12.43 3.62
C ARG A 64 17.47 -13.90 3.28
N PRO A 65 16.21 -14.38 3.20
CA PRO A 65 15.90 -15.73 2.75
C PRO A 65 16.50 -16.00 1.35
N GLU A 66 17.03 -17.20 1.14
CA GLU A 66 17.57 -17.61 -0.17
C GLU A 66 16.47 -17.77 -1.24
N ASP A 67 15.29 -18.24 -0.85
CA ASP A 67 14.09 -18.30 -1.69
C ASP A 67 12.89 -17.70 -0.95
N MET A 68 11.94 -17.19 -1.74
CA MET A 68 10.72 -16.61 -1.24
C MET A 68 9.56 -17.60 -1.41
N ILE A 69 9.14 -18.22 -0.31
CA ILE A 69 7.93 -19.05 -0.28
C ILE A 69 6.72 -18.12 -0.23
N VAL A 70 5.94 -18.09 -1.32
CA VAL A 70 4.75 -17.25 -1.46
C VAL A 70 3.48 -18.07 -1.61
N LEU A 71 2.37 -17.49 -1.17
CA LEU A 71 1.03 -18.04 -1.39
C LEU A 71 0.42 -17.56 -2.73
N GLY A 72 0.79 -16.36 -3.16
CA GLY A 72 0.27 -15.72 -4.37
C GLY A 72 0.76 -16.36 -5.68
N PRO A 73 0.19 -15.95 -6.83
CA PRO A 73 0.50 -16.54 -8.13
C PRO A 73 1.85 -16.14 -8.72
N TYR A 74 2.54 -15.15 -8.14
CA TYR A 74 3.84 -14.67 -8.62
C TYR A 74 4.82 -14.51 -7.47
N LYS A 75 6.11 -14.75 -7.75
CA LYS A 75 7.22 -14.50 -6.83
C LYS A 75 8.26 -13.61 -7.50
N ILE A 76 8.84 -12.69 -6.73
CA ILE A 76 9.97 -11.86 -7.15
C ILE A 76 11.13 -12.79 -7.52
N ASP A 77 11.78 -12.48 -8.62
CA ASP A 77 13.08 -13.04 -9.00
C ASP A 77 14.19 -12.16 -8.40
N PRO A 78 14.90 -12.61 -7.35
CA PRO A 78 15.89 -11.79 -6.66
C PRO A 78 17.02 -11.32 -7.58
N ALA A 79 17.38 -12.12 -8.58
CA ALA A 79 18.46 -11.78 -9.52
C ALA A 79 18.05 -10.67 -10.51
N SER A 80 16.75 -10.40 -10.64
CA SER A 80 16.22 -9.37 -11.53
C SER A 80 16.12 -7.98 -10.91
N ILE A 81 16.39 -7.85 -9.60
CA ILE A 81 16.23 -6.59 -8.88
C ILE A 81 17.34 -5.62 -9.31
N THR A 82 16.94 -4.48 -9.84
CA THR A 82 17.80 -3.34 -10.15
C THR A 82 17.23 -2.07 -9.53
N GLU A 83 17.93 -0.95 -9.67
CA GLU A 83 17.39 0.36 -9.26
C GLU A 83 16.14 0.76 -10.06
N SER A 84 16.01 0.27 -11.30
CA SER A 84 14.97 0.68 -12.25
C SER A 84 13.79 -0.28 -12.33
N GLN A 85 13.96 -1.55 -11.97
CA GLN A 85 12.91 -2.55 -12.10
C GLN A 85 13.14 -3.81 -11.26
N LEU A 86 12.09 -4.63 -11.17
CA LEU A 86 12.19 -6.03 -10.76
C LEU A 86 11.25 -6.89 -11.60
N THR A 87 11.51 -8.19 -11.63
CA THR A 87 10.65 -9.19 -12.27
C THR A 87 9.96 -10.04 -11.21
N MET A 88 8.69 -10.36 -11.45
CA MET A 88 7.96 -11.39 -10.72
C MET A 88 7.54 -12.49 -11.71
N ASN A 89 7.96 -13.73 -11.44
CA ASN A 89 7.65 -14.89 -12.26
C ASN A 89 6.48 -15.67 -11.66
N LYS A 90 5.65 -16.26 -12.51
CA LYS A 90 4.52 -17.11 -12.11
C LYS A 90 5.01 -18.29 -11.27
N VAL A 91 4.24 -18.63 -10.24
CA VAL A 91 4.46 -19.77 -9.34
C VAL A 91 3.53 -20.91 -9.76
N PRO A 92 4.03 -21.96 -10.43
CA PRO A 92 3.17 -23.02 -10.97
C PRO A 92 2.41 -23.80 -9.89
N THR A 93 2.91 -23.82 -8.67
CA THR A 93 2.31 -24.51 -7.51
C THR A 93 1.28 -23.66 -6.76
N SER A 94 1.07 -22.40 -7.13
CA SER A 94 0.06 -21.56 -6.50
C SER A 94 -1.34 -22.07 -6.84
N PHE A 95 -2.25 -22.05 -5.87
CA PHE A 95 -3.67 -22.35 -6.12
C PHE A 95 -4.35 -21.36 -7.08
N MET A 96 -3.70 -20.23 -7.37
CA MET A 96 -4.15 -19.24 -8.36
C MET A 96 -3.48 -19.40 -9.73
N ALA A 97 -2.59 -20.39 -9.93
CA ALA A 97 -1.77 -20.52 -11.14
C ALA A 97 -2.61 -20.67 -12.43
N ASP A 98 -3.72 -21.41 -12.39
CA ASP A 98 -4.59 -21.62 -13.56
C ASP A 98 -5.47 -20.40 -13.88
N ASN A 99 -5.67 -19.53 -12.89
CA ASN A 99 -6.52 -18.34 -13.02
C ASN A 99 -5.76 -17.18 -13.66
N VAL A 100 -4.47 -17.02 -13.34
CA VAL A 100 -3.65 -15.95 -13.91
C VAL A 100 -3.25 -16.25 -15.36
N LYS A 101 -3.25 -15.21 -16.20
CA LYS A 101 -3.09 -15.33 -17.65
C LYS A 101 -1.75 -14.85 -18.19
N PHE A 102 -0.85 -14.40 -17.31
CA PHE A 102 0.49 -13.97 -17.67
C PHE A 102 1.50 -14.80 -16.89
N ASP A 103 2.68 -15.03 -17.47
CA ASP A 103 3.75 -15.79 -16.84
C ASP A 103 4.74 -14.91 -16.07
N ARG A 104 4.72 -13.61 -16.36
CA ARG A 104 5.68 -12.65 -15.82
C ARG A 104 5.05 -11.27 -15.66
N ILE A 105 5.46 -10.59 -14.60
CA ILE A 105 5.23 -9.17 -14.39
C ILE A 105 6.60 -8.49 -14.28
N VAL A 106 6.82 -7.43 -15.05
CA VAL A 106 7.96 -6.52 -14.88
C VAL A 106 7.44 -5.27 -14.19
N ASN A 107 7.96 -4.99 -13.00
CA ASN A 107 7.59 -3.82 -12.23
C ASN A 107 8.69 -2.76 -12.35
N PHE A 108 8.38 -1.66 -13.01
CA PHE A 108 9.29 -0.52 -13.13
C PHE A 108 9.22 0.35 -11.87
N ASN A 109 10.39 0.70 -11.34
CA ASN A 109 10.54 1.59 -10.21
C ASN A 109 10.64 3.04 -10.70
N GLY A 110 9.76 3.91 -10.23
CA GLY A 110 9.81 5.32 -10.56
C GLY A 110 8.53 6.08 -10.25
N GLU A 111 8.70 7.39 -10.06
CA GLU A 111 7.63 8.35 -9.94
C GLU A 111 7.09 8.76 -11.32
N THR A 112 6.02 9.57 -11.33
CA THR A 112 5.36 10.04 -12.55
C THR A 112 6.32 10.51 -13.66
N PRO A 113 7.38 11.32 -13.41
CA PRO A 113 8.30 11.75 -14.45
C PRO A 113 9.10 10.62 -15.10
N THR A 114 9.43 9.58 -14.32
CA THR A 114 10.17 8.39 -14.80
C THR A 114 9.25 7.49 -15.61
N ILE A 115 8.00 7.32 -15.17
CA ILE A 115 7.06 6.37 -15.77
C ILE A 115 6.34 6.93 -16.99
N THR A 116 6.11 8.25 -17.05
CA THR A 116 5.46 8.92 -18.19
C THR A 116 6.04 8.53 -19.55
N PRO A 117 7.37 8.65 -19.80
CA PRO A 117 7.93 8.28 -21.10
C PRO A 117 7.76 6.79 -21.43
N LEU A 118 7.80 5.90 -20.44
CA LEU A 118 7.60 4.45 -20.65
C LEU A 118 6.18 4.13 -21.09
N VAL A 119 5.18 4.81 -20.51
CA VAL A 119 3.78 4.67 -20.94
C VAL A 119 3.60 5.22 -22.35
N LEU A 120 4.17 6.40 -22.67
CA LEU A 120 4.12 6.97 -24.02
C LEU A 120 4.82 6.11 -25.08
N ALA A 121 5.88 5.38 -24.68
CA ALA A 121 6.58 4.45 -25.56
C ALA A 121 5.83 3.12 -25.77
N GLY A 122 4.83 2.83 -24.92
CA GLY A 122 4.14 1.54 -24.90
C GLY A 122 4.91 0.42 -24.20
N ASP A 123 5.94 0.75 -23.42
CA ASP A 123 6.77 -0.20 -22.68
C ASP A 123 6.07 -0.73 -21.40
N ILE A 124 4.96 -0.10 -21.00
CA ILE A 124 4.18 -0.45 -19.81
C ILE A 124 2.72 -0.68 -20.18
N ASP A 125 2.20 -1.85 -19.80
CA ASP A 125 0.79 -2.22 -20.01
C ASP A 125 -0.17 -1.59 -18.98
N TYR A 126 0.33 -1.22 -17.80
CA TYR A 126 -0.47 -0.75 -16.68
C TYR A 126 0.29 0.18 -15.73
N ALA A 127 -0.28 1.34 -15.42
CA ALA A 127 0.27 2.31 -14.46
C ALA A 127 -0.83 2.87 -13.55
N THR A 128 -0.49 3.14 -12.29
CA THR A 128 -1.43 3.68 -11.28
C THR A 128 -1.10 5.11 -10.85
N HIS A 129 -0.14 5.75 -11.51
CA HIS A 129 0.34 7.08 -11.14
C HIS A 129 -0.71 8.17 -11.37
N GLY A 130 -0.60 9.25 -10.59
CA GLY A 130 -1.33 10.49 -10.85
C GLY A 130 -0.65 11.26 -11.97
N PHE A 131 -1.18 11.15 -13.18
CA PHE A 131 -0.67 11.89 -14.34
C PHE A 131 -1.34 13.27 -14.45
N PRO A 132 -0.58 14.34 -14.79
CA PRO A 132 -1.17 15.65 -15.02
C PRO A 132 -2.17 15.64 -16.18
N PRO A 133 -3.17 16.56 -16.20
CA PRO A 133 -4.18 16.61 -17.25
C PRO A 133 -3.65 16.70 -18.68
N ALA A 134 -2.47 17.32 -18.88
CA ALA A 134 -1.84 17.39 -20.20
C ALA A 134 -1.36 16.01 -20.67
N THR A 135 -0.73 15.24 -19.78
CA THR A 135 -0.28 13.87 -20.06
C THR A 135 -1.46 12.93 -20.28
N GLU A 136 -2.53 13.06 -19.50
CA GLU A 136 -3.75 12.26 -19.72
C GLU A 136 -4.35 12.47 -21.12
N LYS A 137 -4.35 13.72 -21.63
CA LYS A 137 -4.84 14.02 -22.98
C LYS A 137 -4.01 13.32 -24.05
N GLU A 138 -2.69 13.28 -23.87
CA GLU A 138 -1.80 12.59 -24.79
C GLU A 138 -2.00 11.07 -24.73
N TYR A 139 -2.18 10.48 -23.55
CA TYR A 139 -2.54 9.07 -23.44
C TYR A 139 -3.84 8.74 -24.18
N ILE A 140 -4.86 9.57 -24.02
CA ILE A 140 -6.13 9.39 -24.73
C ILE A 140 -5.94 9.55 -26.24
N SER A 141 -5.09 10.49 -26.69
CA SER A 141 -4.80 10.69 -28.13
C SER A 141 -4.13 9.46 -28.75
N GLN A 142 -3.31 8.73 -27.98
CA GLN A 142 -2.68 7.46 -28.36
C GLN A 142 -3.59 6.24 -28.16
N GLY A 143 -4.84 6.43 -27.73
CA GLY A 143 -5.80 5.34 -27.51
C GLY A 143 -5.65 4.59 -26.19
N ILE A 144 -4.83 5.09 -25.26
CA ILE A 144 -4.68 4.51 -23.93
C ILE A 144 -5.94 4.81 -23.10
N ARG A 145 -6.49 3.76 -22.48
CA ARG A 145 -7.68 3.86 -21.64
C ARG A 145 -7.33 4.25 -20.22
N ILE A 146 -7.89 5.35 -19.74
CA ILE A 146 -7.76 5.80 -18.34
C ILE A 146 -8.99 5.36 -17.55
N LEU A 147 -8.78 4.52 -16.53
CA LEU A 147 -9.80 4.15 -15.54
C LEU A 147 -9.71 5.08 -14.33
N ARG A 148 -10.85 5.52 -13.80
CA ARG A 148 -10.93 6.39 -12.62
C ARG A 148 -11.79 5.76 -11.52
N PRO A 149 -11.37 4.63 -10.95
CA PRO A 149 -12.06 4.05 -9.80
C PRO A 149 -11.99 5.01 -8.60
N PRO A 150 -12.96 4.96 -7.67
CA PRO A 150 -12.92 5.80 -6.49
C PRO A 150 -11.71 5.43 -5.64
N ASN A 151 -10.88 6.43 -5.34
CA ASN A 151 -9.89 6.33 -4.30
C ASN A 151 -10.48 6.82 -2.98
N PHE A 152 -10.10 6.16 -1.88
CA PHE A 152 -10.51 6.55 -0.53
C PHE A 152 -9.45 7.39 0.19
N ASN A 153 -8.56 8.02 -0.58
CA ASN A 153 -7.49 8.88 -0.11
C ASN A 153 -7.45 10.19 -0.93
N GLY A 154 -6.66 11.15 -0.45
CA GLY A 154 -6.45 12.42 -1.12
C GLY A 154 -5.48 13.31 -0.34
N PRO A 155 -4.99 14.39 -0.94
CA PRO A 155 -4.16 15.36 -0.23
C PRO A 155 -4.98 16.02 0.90
N ALA A 156 -4.33 16.23 2.04
CA ALA A 156 -4.93 16.90 3.19
C ALA A 156 -3.88 17.78 3.88
N LEU A 157 -4.35 18.90 4.43
CA LEU A 157 -3.55 19.76 5.30
C LEU A 157 -3.77 19.32 6.75
N TYR A 158 -2.73 18.76 7.36
CA TYR A 158 -2.73 18.40 8.77
C TYR A 158 -2.02 19.47 9.59
N PHE A 159 -2.55 19.69 10.79
CA PHE A 159 -2.12 20.75 11.69
C PHE A 159 -1.54 20.09 12.95
N ASN A 160 -0.31 20.44 13.32
CA ASN A 160 0.25 20.04 14.60
C ASN A 160 -0.34 20.92 15.71
N TYR A 161 -1.16 20.34 16.58
CA TYR A 161 -1.87 21.09 17.62
C TYR A 161 -0.98 21.55 18.78
N ASP A 162 0.30 21.15 18.81
CA ASP A 162 1.26 21.65 19.79
C ASP A 162 1.87 23.01 19.39
N VAL A 163 1.48 23.56 18.23
CA VAL A 163 2.04 24.80 17.67
C VAL A 163 0.93 25.84 17.47
N HIS A 164 1.05 27.01 18.09
CA HIS A 164 0.11 28.10 17.88
C HIS A 164 0.22 28.71 16.47
N PRO A 165 -0.87 28.99 15.72
CA PRO A 165 -2.30 28.90 16.10
C PRO A 165 -3.03 27.63 15.60
N PHE A 166 -2.33 26.53 15.34
CA PHE A 166 -2.88 25.34 14.69
C PHE A 166 -3.86 24.54 15.55
N GLU A 167 -3.78 24.70 16.87
CA GLU A 167 -4.72 24.17 17.87
C GLU A 167 -6.08 24.89 17.83
N MET A 168 -6.14 26.13 17.36
CA MET A 168 -7.36 26.91 17.30
C MET A 168 -8.32 26.37 16.23
N LYS A 169 -9.54 26.00 16.62
CA LYS A 169 -10.57 25.50 15.69
C LYS A 169 -10.89 26.54 14.62
N GLU A 170 -11.01 27.80 15.01
CA GLU A 170 -11.35 28.93 14.16
C GLU A 170 -10.28 29.14 13.08
N PHE A 171 -9.00 28.98 13.43
CA PHE A 171 -7.90 29.03 12.47
C PHE A 171 -8.03 27.91 11.42
N ARG A 172 -8.24 26.66 11.86
CA ARG A 172 -8.41 25.53 10.93
C ARG A 172 -9.63 25.69 10.04
N GLN A 173 -10.73 26.21 10.58
CA GLN A 173 -11.93 26.53 9.80
C GLN A 173 -11.64 27.62 8.78
N ALA A 174 -10.98 28.72 9.18
CA ALA A 174 -10.59 29.79 8.26
C ALA A 174 -9.72 29.26 7.10
N MET A 175 -8.73 28.41 7.39
CA MET A 175 -7.92 27.75 6.36
C MET A 175 -8.76 26.87 5.44
N ALA A 176 -9.71 26.10 5.97
CA ALA A 176 -10.61 25.26 5.17
C ALA A 176 -11.56 26.05 4.26
N TYR A 177 -11.90 27.28 4.63
CA TYR A 177 -12.66 28.22 3.80
C TYR A 177 -11.79 28.98 2.80
N ALA A 178 -10.53 29.25 3.13
CA ALA A 178 -9.60 29.96 2.25
C ALA A 178 -9.11 29.11 1.06
N ILE A 179 -9.13 27.79 1.19
CA ILE A 179 -8.68 26.87 0.14
C ILE A 179 -9.86 26.51 -0.78
N ASP A 180 -9.80 26.95 -2.03
CA ASP A 180 -10.67 26.45 -3.08
C ASP A 180 -10.26 25.02 -3.46
N ARG A 181 -10.93 24.05 -2.84
CA ARG A 181 -10.72 22.61 -3.07
C ARG A 181 -11.09 22.19 -4.49
N GLY A 182 -12.07 22.84 -5.11
CA GLY A 182 -12.48 22.53 -6.48
C GLY A 182 -11.42 22.95 -7.48
N GLN A 183 -10.89 24.17 -7.32
CA GLN A 183 -9.77 24.65 -8.13
C GLN A 183 -8.52 23.80 -7.91
N ASN A 184 -8.16 23.51 -6.66
CA ASN A 184 -7.00 22.69 -6.33
C ASN A 184 -7.08 21.30 -6.98
N GLY A 185 -8.22 20.60 -6.81
CA GLY A 185 -8.44 19.29 -7.42
C GLY A 185 -8.34 19.33 -8.95
N THR A 186 -8.97 20.33 -9.58
CA THR A 186 -8.97 20.49 -11.04
C THR A 186 -7.57 20.74 -11.60
N VAL A 187 -6.77 21.59 -10.95
CA VAL A 187 -5.40 21.90 -11.38
C VAL A 187 -4.47 20.69 -11.21
N SER A 188 -4.60 19.97 -10.09
CA SER A 188 -3.70 18.86 -9.78
C SER A 188 -4.00 17.58 -10.55
N LEU A 189 -5.28 17.20 -10.65
CA LEU A 189 -5.69 15.85 -11.11
C LEU A 189 -6.85 15.88 -12.13
N GLY A 190 -7.26 17.06 -12.61
CA GLY A 190 -8.34 17.18 -13.56
C GLY A 190 -9.63 16.50 -13.08
N LEU A 191 -10.18 15.60 -13.90
CA LEU A 191 -11.40 14.85 -13.58
C LEU A 191 -11.25 13.90 -12.38
N SER A 192 -10.02 13.54 -12.02
CA SER A 192 -9.74 12.68 -10.86
C SER A 192 -9.68 13.48 -9.55
N GLY A 193 -9.63 14.81 -9.62
CA GLY A 193 -9.60 15.71 -8.46
C GLY A 193 -11.00 16.07 -7.97
N VAL A 194 -11.59 15.22 -7.11
CA VAL A 194 -12.92 15.46 -6.53
C VAL A 194 -12.78 16.18 -5.18
N PRO A 195 -13.38 17.37 -4.99
CA PRO A 195 -13.29 18.10 -3.73
C PRO A 195 -14.09 17.40 -2.61
N SER A 196 -13.49 17.25 -1.42
CA SER A 196 -14.22 16.76 -0.24
C SER A 196 -15.26 17.79 0.22
N LYS A 197 -16.48 17.31 0.39
CA LYS A 197 -17.66 18.07 0.84
C LYS A 197 -17.71 18.15 2.35
N PHE A 198 -17.58 17.02 3.04
CA PHE A 198 -17.87 16.94 4.48
C PHE A 198 -16.66 17.19 5.36
N MET A 199 -15.43 16.97 4.86
CA MET A 199 -14.18 17.12 5.62
C MET A 199 -14.20 16.32 6.95
N ALA A 200 -14.87 15.17 6.97
CA ALA A 200 -15.11 14.38 8.18
C ALA A 200 -13.92 13.51 8.62
N GLY A 201 -12.77 13.63 7.96
CA GLY A 201 -11.57 12.82 8.23
C GLY A 201 -11.54 11.45 7.54
N PHE A 202 -12.54 11.15 6.72
CA PHE A 202 -12.60 9.97 5.84
C PHE A 202 -13.24 10.36 4.50
N SER A 203 -13.11 9.50 3.49
CA SER A 203 -13.66 9.76 2.14
C SER A 203 -15.18 9.85 2.16
N ASP A 204 -15.74 10.88 1.51
CA ASP A 204 -17.19 11.07 1.36
C ASP A 204 -17.88 9.87 0.68
N ASN A 205 -17.14 9.06 -0.09
CA ASN A 205 -17.61 7.84 -0.74
C ASN A 205 -17.89 6.67 0.22
N ILE A 206 -17.49 6.79 1.49
CA ILE A 206 -17.75 5.77 2.53
C ILE A 206 -19.07 6.05 3.25
N THR A 207 -19.56 7.29 3.18
CA THR A 207 -20.82 7.74 3.80
C THR A 207 -22.05 7.66 2.90
N GLY A 208 -21.92 7.08 1.70
CA GLY A 208 -22.99 6.92 0.71
C GLY A 208 -23.26 5.46 0.39
#